data_AF-A0A9W4DD63-F1
#
_entry.id   AF-A0A9W4DD63-F1
#
_cell.length_a   1.000
_cell.length_b   1.000
_cell.length_c   1.000
_cell.angle_alpha   90.00
_cell.angle_beta   90.00
_cell.angle_gamma   90.00
#
_symmetry.space_group_name_H-M   'P 1'
#
loop_
_entity.id
_entity.type
_entity.pdbx_description
1 polymer ?
#
loop_
_entity_poly.entity_id
_entity_poly.type
_entity_poly.pdbx_seq_one_letter_code
_entity_poly.pdbx_strand_id
1 'polypeptide(L)'
;MNAPHLQATLELLQQATQQLQYLLQNPVSQDQNRDMIQEIETQLTQALITLKTTVNPPNLDHIPPQLLQQVQALGLPIESLDIQLALSSHHLSQIIAIVTEIQNKSEQIRNRRDYFLDRLPQMPIEKLGPRVPLVTAKDFLPDYEPLPKDQREQLRVKYNIDKLIQKRQQSRSSLFEKIKQAESLIDSQAKPLENSPEFEEDLPF
;
A
#
# COMPACT_ATOMS: atom_id res chain seq x y z
N MET A 1 -19.49 25.40 -26.27
CA MET A 1 -18.98 24.42 -25.29
C MET A 1 -19.72 23.12 -25.54
N ASN A 2 -19.10 22.15 -26.22
CA ASN A 2 -19.72 20.84 -26.42
C ASN A 2 -19.36 20.00 -25.19
N ALA A 3 -20.37 19.60 -24.42
CA ALA A 3 -20.21 18.73 -23.25
C ALA A 3 -20.60 17.30 -23.67
N PRO A 4 -19.67 16.50 -24.23
CA PRO A 4 -19.98 15.19 -24.81
C PRO A 4 -20.61 14.23 -23.80
N HIS A 5 -20.25 14.35 -22.52
CA HIS A 5 -20.83 13.54 -21.44
C HIS A 5 -22.29 13.90 -21.15
N LEU A 6 -22.67 15.18 -21.23
CA LEU A 6 -24.07 15.59 -21.07
C LEU A 6 -24.91 15.12 -22.25
N GLN A 7 -24.34 15.11 -23.46
CA GLN A 7 -25.00 14.57 -24.64
C GLN A 7 -25.21 13.06 -24.54
N ALA A 8 -24.19 12.30 -24.13
CA ALA A 8 -24.30 10.86 -23.89
C ALA A 8 -25.33 10.52 -22.79
N THR A 9 -25.39 11.34 -21.72
CA THR A 9 -26.40 11.18 -20.67
C THR A 9 -27.81 11.40 -21.21
N LEU A 10 -27.99 12.43 -22.05
CA LEU A 10 -29.27 12.76 -22.65
C LEU A 10 -29.76 11.64 -23.59
N GLU A 11 -28.85 11.04 -24.37
CA GLU A 11 -29.16 9.90 -25.23
C GLU A 11 -29.62 8.67 -24.42
N LEU A 12 -28.92 8.34 -23.32
CA LEU A 12 -29.32 7.25 -22.42
C LEU A 12 -30.70 7.47 -21.79
N LEU A 13 -30.99 8.70 -21.35
CA LEU A 13 -32.31 9.04 -20.80
C LEU A 13 -33.42 8.96 -21.85
N GLN A 14 -33.14 9.43 -23.07
CA GLN A 14 -34.10 9.32 -24.18
C GLN A 14 -34.42 7.86 -24.51
N GLN A 15 -33.41 7.01 -24.63
CA GLN A 15 -33.60 5.57 -24.88
C GLN A 15 -34.44 4.90 -23.79
N ALA A 16 -34.11 5.17 -22.52
CA ALA A 16 -34.85 4.61 -21.38
C ALA A 16 -36.33 5.06 -21.38
N THR A 17 -36.59 6.35 -21.64
CA THR A 17 -37.97 6.86 -21.75
C THR A 17 -38.74 6.28 -22.93
N GLN A 18 -38.09 6.06 -24.08
CA GLN A 18 -38.73 5.42 -25.24
C GLN A 18 -39.08 3.96 -24.97
N GLN A 19 -38.19 3.21 -24.31
CA GLN A 19 -38.45 1.82 -23.92
C GLN A 19 -39.60 1.73 -22.90
N LEU A 20 -39.65 2.63 -21.90
CA LEU A 20 -40.79 2.72 -20.98
C LEU A 20 -42.11 3.04 -21.70
N GLN A 21 -42.07 3.96 -22.65
CA GLN A 21 -43.25 4.33 -23.43
C GLN A 21 -43.72 3.17 -24.34
N TYR A 22 -42.78 2.39 -24.88
CA TYR A 22 -43.07 1.18 -25.63
C TYR A 22 -43.77 0.12 -24.77
N LEU A 23 -43.29 -0.11 -23.54
CA LEU A 23 -43.91 -1.03 -22.58
C LEU A 23 -45.34 -0.62 -22.19
N LEU A 24 -45.59 0.68 -22.06
CA LEU A 24 -46.94 1.19 -21.76
C LEU A 24 -47.92 1.00 -22.94
N GLN A 25 -47.42 1.07 -24.17
CA GLN A 25 -48.26 0.99 -25.38
C GLN A 25 -48.43 -0.44 -25.90
N ASN A 26 -47.51 -1.36 -25.60
CA ASN A 26 -47.49 -2.72 -26.11
C ASN A 26 -47.35 -3.72 -24.95
N PRO A 27 -48.44 -4.38 -24.52
CA PRO A 27 -48.35 -5.41 -23.48
C PRO A 27 -47.56 -6.61 -24.02
N VAL A 28 -46.29 -6.73 -23.62
CA VAL A 28 -45.42 -7.87 -23.90
C VAL A 28 -45.55 -8.95 -22.81
N SER A 29 -45.02 -10.14 -23.09
CA SER A 29 -44.97 -11.26 -22.14
C SER A 29 -44.23 -10.88 -20.85
N GLN A 30 -44.55 -11.51 -19.72
CA GLN A 30 -43.93 -11.20 -18.42
C GLN A 30 -42.40 -11.28 -18.42
N ASP A 31 -41.82 -12.25 -19.13
CA ASP A 31 -40.36 -12.40 -19.23
C ASP A 31 -39.72 -11.25 -20.03
N GLN A 32 -40.33 -10.87 -21.16
CA GLN A 32 -39.87 -9.74 -21.98
C GLN A 32 -40.01 -8.39 -21.25
N ASN A 33 -41.08 -8.23 -20.45
CA ASN A 33 -41.23 -7.08 -19.56
C ASN A 33 -40.07 -7.00 -18.57
N ARG A 34 -39.70 -8.13 -17.96
CA ARG A 34 -38.63 -8.17 -16.97
C ARG A 34 -37.28 -7.79 -17.59
N ASP A 35 -36.95 -8.34 -18.76
CA ASP A 35 -35.70 -8.05 -19.46
C ASP A 35 -35.62 -6.58 -19.87
N MET A 36 -36.70 -6.03 -20.46
CA MET A 36 -36.76 -4.60 -20.82
C MET A 36 -36.66 -3.68 -19.59
N ILE A 37 -37.30 -4.04 -18.47
CA ILE A 37 -37.19 -3.27 -17.22
C ILE A 37 -35.75 -3.27 -16.70
N GLN A 38 -35.06 -4.42 -16.73
CA GLN A 38 -33.64 -4.48 -16.33
C GLN A 38 -32.74 -3.63 -17.24
N GLU A 39 -33.03 -3.60 -18.54
CA GLU A 39 -32.29 -2.76 -19.48
C GLU A 39 -32.49 -1.27 -19.19
N ILE A 40 -33.75 -0.85 -18.94
CA ILE A 40 -34.10 0.51 -18.52
C ILE A 40 -33.38 0.88 -17.22
N GLU A 41 -33.42 0.01 -16.21
CA GLU A 41 -32.71 0.23 -14.93
C GLU A 41 -31.20 0.42 -15.15
N THR A 42 -30.61 -0.37 -16.05
CA THR A 42 -29.18 -0.28 -16.39
C THR A 42 -28.86 1.05 -17.07
N GLN A 43 -29.66 1.46 -18.06
CA GLN A 43 -29.48 2.73 -18.78
C GLN A 43 -29.62 3.94 -17.84
N LEU A 44 -30.62 3.93 -16.95
CA LEU A 44 -30.82 4.97 -15.94
C LEU A 44 -29.65 5.03 -14.95
N THR A 45 -29.18 3.87 -14.50
CA THR A 45 -28.01 3.78 -13.61
C THR A 45 -26.77 4.36 -14.30
N GLN A 46 -26.54 4.03 -15.57
CA GLN A 46 -25.42 4.53 -16.36
C GLN A 46 -25.49 6.05 -16.59
N ALA A 47 -26.68 6.58 -16.87
CA ALA A 47 -26.90 8.02 -16.99
C ALA A 47 -26.59 8.74 -15.67
N LEU A 48 -27.04 8.19 -14.54
CA LEU A 48 -26.81 8.74 -13.21
C LEU A 48 -25.33 8.68 -12.81
N ILE A 49 -24.63 7.58 -13.14
CA ILE A 49 -23.18 7.46 -13.01
C ILE A 49 -22.47 8.57 -13.78
N THR A 50 -22.83 8.76 -15.05
CA THR A 50 -22.21 9.76 -15.95
C THR A 50 -22.41 11.18 -15.44
N LEU A 51 -23.58 11.49 -14.86
CA LEU A 51 -23.87 12.78 -14.21
C LEU A 51 -23.06 13.00 -12.93
N LYS A 52 -22.93 11.96 -12.09
CA LYS A 52 -22.14 12.05 -10.86
C LYS A 52 -20.67 12.29 -11.16
N THR A 53 -20.13 11.62 -12.18
CA THR A 53 -18.70 11.72 -12.55
C THR A 53 -18.37 12.97 -13.36
N THR A 54 -19.33 13.63 -14.02
CA THR A 54 -19.08 14.87 -14.77
C THR A 54 -18.80 16.06 -13.88
N VAL A 55 -19.43 16.13 -12.70
CA VAL A 55 -19.24 17.24 -11.75
C VAL A 55 -17.98 17.02 -10.91
N ASN A 56 -17.76 15.79 -10.43
CA ASN A 56 -16.58 15.41 -9.66
C ASN A 56 -16.18 13.97 -10.01
N PRO A 57 -15.27 13.76 -10.97
CA PRO A 57 -14.77 12.42 -11.25
C PRO A 57 -14.02 11.89 -10.02
N PRO A 58 -14.20 10.61 -9.66
CA PRO A 58 -13.47 10.03 -8.55
C PRO A 58 -11.96 10.07 -8.87
N ASN A 59 -11.22 10.83 -8.08
CA ASN A 59 -9.76 10.85 -8.13
C ASN A 59 -9.22 9.85 -7.08
N LEU A 60 -8.38 8.91 -7.51
CA LEU A 60 -7.73 7.90 -6.68
C LEU A 60 -6.21 8.11 -6.55
N ASP A 61 -5.66 9.23 -7.03
CA ASP A 61 -4.22 9.53 -7.06
C ASP A 61 -3.59 9.53 -5.66
N HIS A 62 -4.36 9.84 -4.62
CA HIS A 62 -3.89 9.81 -3.22
C HIS A 62 -3.81 8.39 -2.64
N ILE A 63 -4.30 7.38 -3.35
CA ILE A 63 -4.37 5.99 -2.89
C ILE A 63 -3.21 5.20 -3.48
N PRO A 64 -2.33 4.61 -2.65
CA PRO A 64 -1.22 3.79 -3.15
C PRO A 64 -1.72 2.60 -3.99
N PRO A 65 -1.03 2.25 -5.08
CA PRO A 65 -1.45 1.15 -5.96
C PRO A 65 -1.48 -0.20 -5.24
N GLN A 66 -0.62 -0.41 -4.24
CA GLN A 66 -0.64 -1.61 -3.42
C GLN A 66 -1.94 -1.74 -2.63
N LEU A 67 -2.51 -0.62 -2.15
CA LEU A 67 -3.77 -0.62 -1.41
C LEU A 67 -4.95 -0.89 -2.33
N LEU A 68 -4.93 -0.36 -3.57
CA LEU A 68 -5.94 -0.69 -4.58
C LEU A 68 -5.94 -2.18 -4.90
N GLN A 69 -4.77 -2.80 -5.06
CA GLN A 69 -4.66 -4.25 -5.25
C GLN A 69 -5.25 -5.04 -4.06
N GLN A 70 -5.03 -4.58 -2.83
CA GLN A 70 -5.63 -5.20 -1.64
C GLN A 70 -7.16 -5.09 -1.63
N VAL A 71 -7.70 -3.92 -1.96
CA VAL A 71 -9.15 -3.69 -2.11
C VAL A 71 -9.75 -4.67 -3.13
N GLN A 72 -9.11 -4.80 -4.29
CA GLN A 72 -9.54 -5.76 -5.32
C GLN A 72 -9.48 -7.22 -4.84
N ALA A 73 -8.39 -7.59 -4.16
CA ALA A 73 -8.20 -8.93 -3.60
C ALA A 73 -9.26 -9.28 -2.53
N LEU A 74 -9.79 -8.28 -1.82
CA LEU A 74 -10.89 -8.48 -0.88
C LEU A 74 -12.25 -8.69 -1.57
N GLY A 75 -12.33 -8.60 -2.90
CA GLY A 75 -13.56 -8.74 -3.66
C GLY A 75 -14.37 -7.44 -3.75
N LEU A 76 -13.72 -6.29 -3.53
CA LEU A 76 -14.31 -4.97 -3.77
C LEU A 76 -14.00 -4.55 -5.21
N PRO A 77 -15.01 -4.48 -6.11
CA PRO A 77 -14.78 -4.14 -7.51
C PRO A 77 -14.36 -2.68 -7.64
N ILE A 78 -13.12 -2.43 -8.06
CA ILE A 78 -12.60 -1.07 -8.27
C ILE A 78 -13.36 -0.40 -9.43
N GLU A 79 -13.96 -1.18 -10.34
CA GLU A 79 -14.78 -0.68 -11.44
C GLU A 79 -16.13 -0.13 -10.97
N SER A 80 -16.57 -0.45 -9.74
CA SER A 80 -17.82 0.05 -9.19
C SER A 80 -17.70 1.53 -8.83
N LEU A 81 -18.59 2.36 -9.39
CA LEU A 81 -18.63 3.78 -9.09
C LEU A 81 -18.74 4.04 -7.58
N ASP A 82 -19.58 3.29 -6.86
CA ASP A 82 -19.79 3.51 -5.42
C ASP A 82 -18.48 3.31 -4.65
N ILE A 83 -17.70 2.28 -5.02
CA ILE A 83 -16.38 2.01 -4.43
C ILE A 83 -15.41 3.12 -4.79
N GLN A 84 -15.35 3.55 -6.05
CA GLN A 84 -14.48 4.64 -6.48
C GLN A 84 -14.80 5.95 -5.77
N LEU A 85 -16.08 6.29 -5.62
CA LEU A 85 -16.54 7.48 -4.90
C LEU A 85 -16.23 7.38 -3.40
N ALA A 86 -16.44 6.21 -2.80
CA ALA A 86 -16.09 5.99 -1.39
C ALA A 86 -14.58 6.16 -1.17
N LEU A 87 -13.76 5.57 -2.04
CA LEU A 87 -12.31 5.72 -1.99
C LEU A 87 -11.84 7.16 -2.26
N SER A 88 -12.48 7.88 -3.19
CA SER A 88 -12.09 9.24 -3.53
C SER A 88 -12.47 10.27 -2.47
N SER A 89 -13.56 10.02 -1.73
CA SER A 89 -14.13 10.95 -0.75
C SER A 89 -13.59 10.79 0.67
N HIS A 90 -12.86 9.71 0.96
CA HIS A 90 -12.39 9.38 2.31
C HIS A 90 -10.87 9.51 2.45
N HIS A 91 -10.43 9.72 3.69
CA HIS A 91 -9.01 9.85 4.02
C HIS A 91 -8.32 8.48 3.94
N LEU A 92 -7.06 8.46 3.48
CA LEU A 92 -6.29 7.22 3.31
C LEU A 92 -6.24 6.36 4.58
N SER A 93 -6.13 6.96 5.76
CA SER A 93 -6.13 6.21 7.02
C SER A 93 -7.46 5.47 7.29
N GLN A 94 -8.60 6.06 6.93
CA GLN A 94 -9.90 5.39 7.07
C GLN A 94 -9.99 4.19 6.11
N ILE A 95 -9.50 4.36 4.88
CA ILE A 95 -9.47 3.31 3.86
C ILE A 95 -8.59 2.14 4.33
N ILE A 96 -7.39 2.43 4.84
CA ILE A 96 -6.49 1.40 5.38
C ILE A 96 -7.13 0.68 6.57
N ALA A 97 -7.77 1.43 7.49
CA ALA A 97 -8.42 0.86 8.66
C ALA A 97 -9.54 -0.10 8.27
N ILE A 98 -10.42 0.29 7.35
CA ILE A 98 -11.53 -0.59 6.93
C ILE A 98 -11.05 -1.80 6.13
N VAL A 99 -10.07 -1.63 5.24
CA VAL A 99 -9.49 -2.74 4.47
C VAL A 99 -8.88 -3.77 5.43
N THR A 100 -8.14 -3.30 6.43
CA THR A 100 -7.55 -4.14 7.47
C THR A 100 -8.63 -4.81 8.33
N GLU A 101 -9.69 -4.09 8.70
CA GLU A 101 -10.81 -4.65 9.43
C GLU A 101 -11.52 -5.76 8.64
N ILE A 102 -11.79 -5.53 7.36
CA ILE A 102 -12.41 -6.53 6.48
C ILE A 102 -11.53 -7.76 6.35
N GLN A 103 -10.21 -7.58 6.23
CA GLN A 103 -9.27 -8.68 6.16
C GLN A 103 -9.28 -9.52 7.45
N ASN A 104 -9.26 -8.86 8.61
CA ASN A 104 -9.28 -9.51 9.92
C ASN A 104 -10.60 -10.23 10.22
N LYS A 105 -11.72 -9.68 9.75
CA LYS A 105 -13.08 -10.22 9.96
C LYS A 105 -13.64 -10.90 8.71
N SER A 106 -12.77 -11.36 7.82
CA SER A 106 -13.16 -11.82 6.48
C SER A 106 -14.12 -13.01 6.48
N GLU A 107 -14.12 -13.82 7.53
CA GLU A 107 -15.04 -14.95 7.75
C GLU A 107 -16.39 -14.52 8.33
N GLN A 108 -16.45 -13.38 9.04
CA GLN A 108 -17.66 -12.87 9.69
C GLN A 108 -18.48 -11.96 8.77
N ILE A 109 -17.84 -11.38 7.77
CA ILE A 109 -18.46 -10.43 6.85
C ILE A 109 -19.00 -11.19 5.63
N ARG A 110 -20.33 -11.31 5.57
CA ARG A 110 -21.01 -11.99 4.45
C ARG A 110 -20.93 -11.21 3.14
N ASN A 111 -21.19 -9.90 3.16
CA ASN A 111 -21.06 -9.03 2.00
C ASN A 111 -20.04 -7.92 2.27
N ARG A 112 -18.84 -8.07 1.69
CA ARG A 112 -17.72 -7.15 1.92
C ARG A 112 -17.97 -5.78 1.28
N ARG A 113 -18.67 -5.73 0.15
CA ARG A 113 -19.01 -4.47 -0.54
C ARG A 113 -19.90 -3.60 0.33
N ASP A 114 -21.04 -4.14 0.77
CA ASP A 114 -22.00 -3.39 1.59
C ASP A 114 -21.36 -3.00 2.91
N TYR A 115 -20.63 -3.92 3.54
CA TYR A 115 -19.88 -3.62 4.76
C TYR A 115 -18.89 -2.47 4.58
N PHE A 116 -18.13 -2.47 3.49
CA PHE A 116 -17.18 -1.41 3.18
C PHE A 116 -17.88 -0.05 3.03
N LEU A 117 -18.95 0.00 2.23
CA LEU A 117 -19.69 1.24 1.94
C LEU A 117 -20.41 1.79 3.19
N ASP A 118 -20.95 0.93 4.04
CA ASP A 118 -21.67 1.34 5.25
C ASP A 118 -20.72 1.75 6.37
N ARG A 119 -19.58 1.06 6.49
CA ARG A 119 -18.66 1.22 7.62
C ARG A 119 -17.65 2.33 7.40
N LEU A 120 -17.15 2.53 6.18
CA LEU A 120 -16.13 3.52 5.86
C LEU A 120 -16.51 4.95 6.31
N PRO A 121 -17.75 5.45 6.12
CA PRO A 121 -18.15 6.79 6.58
C PRO A 121 -18.18 6.93 8.11
N GLN A 122 -18.33 5.81 8.83
CA GLN A 122 -18.35 5.78 10.30
C GLN A 122 -16.94 5.77 10.89
N MET A 123 -15.90 5.56 10.06
CA MET A 123 -14.54 5.46 10.53
C MET A 123 -14.02 6.84 10.96
N PRO A 124 -13.47 6.97 12.18
CA PRO A 124 -12.84 8.21 12.57
C PRO A 124 -11.59 8.46 11.71
N ILE A 125 -11.32 9.73 11.39
CA ILE A 125 -10.04 10.10 10.80
C ILE A 125 -8.99 9.95 11.89
N GLU A 126 -8.13 8.94 11.76
CA GLU A 126 -6.99 8.79 12.66
C GLU A 126 -6.11 10.04 12.54
N LYS A 127 -6.08 10.83 13.62
CA LYS A 127 -5.07 11.86 13.80
C LYS A 127 -3.76 11.13 14.02
N LEU A 128 -2.99 10.95 12.95
CA LEU A 128 -1.58 10.59 13.07
C LEU A 128 -1.00 11.58 14.07
N GLY A 129 -0.64 11.10 15.26
CA GLY A 129 -0.05 11.92 16.31
C GLY A 129 1.19 12.65 15.77
N PRO A 130 1.78 13.58 16.55
CA PRO A 130 3.02 14.23 16.14
C PRO A 130 4.01 13.13 15.73
N ARG A 131 4.32 13.07 14.43
CA ARG A 131 5.33 12.14 13.89
C ARG A 131 6.56 12.43 14.73
N VAL A 132 6.99 11.44 15.52
CA VAL A 132 8.18 11.54 16.36
C VAL A 132 9.28 12.15 15.49
N PRO A 133 10.02 13.18 15.94
CA PRO A 133 11.06 13.76 15.12
C PRO A 133 11.95 12.63 14.59
N LEU A 134 12.18 12.63 13.27
CA LEU A 134 13.10 11.73 12.62
C LEU A 134 14.51 12.10 13.12
N VAL A 135 14.91 11.52 14.26
CA VAL A 135 16.26 11.68 14.79
C VAL A 135 17.18 10.86 13.89
N THR A 136 17.97 11.55 13.10
CA THR A 136 19.00 10.97 12.24
C THR A 136 20.32 10.88 13.02
N ALA A 137 21.25 10.05 12.57
CA ALA A 137 22.59 9.97 13.18
C ALA A 137 23.33 11.32 13.21
N LYS A 138 22.93 12.27 12.35
CA LYS A 138 23.49 13.63 12.31
C LYS A 138 23.07 14.48 13.51
N ASP A 139 21.91 14.20 14.10
CA ASP A 139 21.38 14.94 15.26
C ASP A 139 22.12 14.58 16.57
N PHE A 140 22.98 13.55 16.53
CA PHE A 140 23.90 13.19 17.61
C PHE A 140 25.33 13.65 17.35
N LEU A 141 25.61 14.33 16.24
CA LEU A 141 26.92 14.90 16.00
C LEU A 141 27.10 16.12 16.93
N PRO A 142 28.18 16.18 17.71
CA PRO A 142 28.42 17.33 18.56
C PRO A 142 28.65 18.60 17.72
N ASP A 143 27.99 19.70 18.10
CA ASP A 143 28.10 21.01 17.45
C ASP A 143 29.46 21.72 17.65
N TYR A 144 30.43 21.09 18.33
CA TYR A 144 31.72 21.70 18.58
C TYR A 144 32.76 21.29 17.54
N GLU A 145 33.52 22.27 17.06
CA GLU A 145 34.67 22.02 16.21
C GLU A 145 35.72 21.18 16.96
N PRO A 146 36.35 20.20 16.28
CA PRO A 146 37.38 19.39 16.90
C PRO A 146 38.55 20.29 17.37
N LEU A 147 38.86 20.23 18.67
CA LEU A 147 40.01 20.93 19.25
C LEU A 147 41.29 20.72 18.41
N PRO A 148 42.12 21.76 18.19
CA PRO A 148 43.44 21.62 17.56
C PRO A 148 44.32 20.60 18.27
N LYS A 149 45.21 19.92 17.53
CA LYS A 149 46.04 18.82 18.06
C LYS A 149 46.84 19.24 19.30
N ASP A 150 47.44 20.42 19.28
CA ASP A 150 48.27 20.92 20.37
C ASP A 150 47.47 21.13 21.66
N GLN A 151 46.24 21.66 21.55
CA GLN A 151 45.35 21.85 22.70
C GLN A 151 44.83 20.52 23.24
N ARG A 152 44.58 19.54 22.35
CA ARG A 152 44.21 18.18 22.77
C ARG A 152 45.33 17.52 23.57
N GLU A 153 46.58 17.65 23.14
CA GLU A 153 47.73 17.09 23.85
C GLU A 153 47.95 17.76 25.21
N GLN A 154 47.80 19.09 25.28
CA GLN A 154 47.85 19.81 26.55
C GLN A 154 46.77 19.35 27.53
N LEU A 155 45.53 19.18 27.06
CA LEU A 155 44.43 18.67 27.88
C LEU A 155 44.67 17.22 28.30
N ARG A 156 45.21 16.40 27.39
CA ARG A 156 45.55 15.00 27.63
C ARG A 156 46.58 14.84 28.75
N VAL A 157 47.62 15.66 28.74
CA VAL A 157 48.64 15.71 29.80
C VAL A 157 48.06 16.31 31.09
N LYS A 158 47.37 17.46 31.01
CA LYS A 158 46.81 18.16 32.17
C LYS A 158 45.86 17.29 32.99
N TYR A 159 45.01 16.53 32.32
CA TYR A 159 44.05 15.64 32.98
C TYR A 159 44.55 14.20 33.14
N ASN A 160 45.83 13.93 32.84
CA ASN A 160 46.43 12.58 32.88
C ASN A 160 45.53 11.52 32.21
N ILE A 161 44.93 11.87 31.07
CA ILE A 161 43.95 11.02 30.38
C ILE A 161 44.58 9.66 30.04
N ASP A 162 45.88 9.63 29.76
CA ASP A 162 46.64 8.39 29.51
C ASP A 162 46.61 7.38 30.66
N LYS A 163 46.41 7.83 31.91
CA LYS A 163 46.25 6.95 33.07
C LYS A 163 44.81 6.41 33.20
N LEU A 164 43.84 7.14 32.66
CA LEU A 164 42.42 6.77 32.64
C LEU A 164 42.09 5.85 31.47
N ILE A 165 42.86 5.92 30.39
CA ILE A 165 42.92 4.89 29.35
C ILE A 165 43.66 3.70 29.96
N GLN A 166 43.01 3.02 30.92
CA GLN A 166 43.41 1.67 31.27
C GLN A 166 43.44 0.90 29.97
N LYS A 167 44.64 0.45 29.55
CA LYS A 167 44.80 -0.57 28.53
C LYS A 167 43.90 -1.71 28.98
N ARG A 168 42.70 -1.82 28.40
CA ARG A 168 41.94 -3.07 28.42
C ARG A 168 42.89 -4.08 27.81
N GLN A 169 43.55 -4.85 28.66
CA GLN A 169 44.40 -5.92 28.22
C GLN A 169 43.55 -6.79 27.30
N GLN A 170 44.00 -6.87 26.06
CA GLN A 170 43.39 -7.65 25.01
C GLN A 170 43.34 -9.09 25.48
N SER A 171 42.17 -9.58 25.84
CA SER A 171 41.92 -11.03 25.93
C SER A 171 40.44 -11.31 25.65
N ARG A 172 39.95 -10.80 24.53
CA ARG A 172 38.75 -11.25 23.81
C ARG A 172 38.76 -10.53 22.48
N SER A 173 39.09 -11.24 21.40
CA SER A 173 38.84 -10.76 20.04
C SER A 173 37.44 -10.17 19.99
N SER A 174 37.32 -8.95 19.48
CA SER A 174 36.03 -8.27 19.50
C SER A 174 35.02 -9.11 18.72
N LEU A 175 33.76 -9.08 19.13
CA LEU A 175 32.69 -9.82 18.43
C LEU A 175 32.68 -9.47 16.92
N PHE A 176 33.04 -8.24 16.58
CA PHE A 176 33.24 -7.78 15.20
C PHE A 176 34.43 -8.41 14.48
N GLU A 177 35.56 -8.65 15.15
CA GLU A 177 36.67 -9.41 14.55
C GLU A 177 36.27 -10.87 14.29
N LYS A 178 35.51 -11.47 15.21
CA LYS A 178 34.99 -12.83 15.02
C LYS A 178 33.98 -12.89 13.87
N ILE A 179 33.11 -11.89 13.74
CA ILE A 179 32.16 -11.78 12.62
C ILE A 179 32.92 -11.61 11.31
N LYS A 180 33.92 -10.71 11.25
CA LYS A 180 34.73 -10.49 10.05
C LYS A 180 35.51 -11.74 9.63
N GLN A 181 36.02 -12.51 10.59
CA GLN A 181 36.66 -13.81 10.32
C GLN A 181 35.65 -14.83 9.79
N ALA A 182 34.44 -14.89 10.36
CA ALA A 182 33.38 -15.77 9.88
C ALA A 182 32.92 -15.40 8.46
N GLU A 183 32.76 -14.11 8.15
CA GLU A 183 32.46 -13.63 6.80
C GLU A 183 33.54 -14.05 5.80
N SER A 184 34.83 -13.90 6.17
CA SER A 184 35.93 -14.31 5.28
C SER A 184 35.99 -15.82 5.01
N LEU A 185 35.50 -16.65 5.94
CA LEU A 185 35.40 -18.12 5.78
C LEU A 185 34.21 -18.52 4.90
N ILE A 186 33.11 -17.78 4.96
CA ILE A 186 31.93 -17.99 4.12
C ILE A 186 32.25 -17.61 2.66
N ASP A 187 32.94 -16.48 2.45
CA ASP A 187 33.33 -16.03 1.11
C ASP A 187 34.38 -16.94 0.44
N SER A 188 35.18 -17.66 1.22
CA SER A 188 36.17 -18.62 0.69
C SER A 188 35.60 -20.00 0.38
N GLN A 189 34.36 -20.30 0.80
CA GLN A 189 33.63 -21.51 0.37
C GLN A 189 32.74 -21.27 -0.86
N ALA A 190 32.65 -20.04 -1.37
CA ALA A 190 31.81 -19.65 -2.50
C ALA A 190 32.59 -19.44 -3.83
N LYS A 191 33.61 -20.28 -4.11
CA LYS A 191 34.16 -20.41 -5.47
C LYS A 191 33.77 -21.77 -6.05
N PRO A 192 33.08 -21.82 -7.20
CA PRO A 192 32.69 -23.06 -7.84
C PRO A 192 33.90 -23.69 -8.54
N LEU A 193 34.26 -24.92 -8.18
CA LEU A 193 35.09 -25.77 -9.03
C LEU A 193 34.16 -26.68 -9.83
N GLU A 194 33.79 -26.21 -11.01
CA GLU A 194 33.28 -27.04 -12.10
C GLU A 194 34.45 -27.69 -12.87
N ASN A 195 34.31 -28.99 -13.16
CA ASN A 195 34.95 -29.77 -14.25
C ASN A 195 36.46 -30.09 -14.10
N SER A 196 36.99 -31.32 -14.18
CA SER A 196 36.55 -32.69 -14.54
C SER A 196 37.74 -33.65 -14.20
N PRO A 197 37.84 -34.88 -14.74
CA PRO A 197 37.16 -36.14 -14.44
C PRO A 197 38.16 -37.22 -13.90
N GLU A 198 37.66 -38.45 -13.77
CA GLU A 198 38.39 -39.74 -13.68
C GLU A 198 38.56 -40.44 -12.31
N PHE A 199 38.17 -41.73 -12.37
CA PHE A 199 38.39 -42.87 -11.46
C PHE A 199 37.31 -43.21 -10.41
N GLU A 200 36.32 -43.93 -10.93
CA GLU A 200 35.70 -45.17 -10.44
C GLU A 200 36.35 -45.90 -9.24
N GLU A 201 35.45 -46.52 -8.46
CA GLU A 201 35.57 -47.81 -7.74
C GLU A 201 36.61 -47.94 -6.61
N ASP A 202 36.15 -48.09 -5.36
CA ASP A 202 35.99 -49.41 -4.74
C ASP A 202 35.41 -49.31 -3.30
N LEU A 203 34.30 -50.00 -3.04
CA LEU A 203 33.73 -50.27 -1.72
C LEU A 203 34.12 -51.70 -1.32
N PRO A 204 34.71 -51.98 -0.14
CA PRO A 204 34.84 -53.34 0.33
C PRO A 204 33.59 -53.80 1.10
N PHE A 205 33.21 -55.05 0.83
CA PHE A 205 32.05 -55.85 1.29
C PHE A 205 31.77 -55.83 2.80
#